data_AF-H1Q321-F1
#
_entry.id   AF-H1Q321-F1
#
_cell.length_a   1.000
_cell.length_b   1.000
_cell.length_c   1.000
_cell.angle_alpha   90.00
_cell.angle_beta   90.00
_cell.angle_gamma   90.00
#
_symmetry.space_group_name_H-M   'P 1'
#
loop_
_entity.id
_entity.type
_entity.pdbx_description
1 polymer ?
#
loop_
_entity_poly.entity_id
_entity_poly.type
_entity_poly.pdbx_seq_one_letter_code
_entity_poly.pdbx_strand_id
1 'polypeptide(L)'
;MKIIHILIVISLSLLFDSCIRTSGFTSGFKSLSEEEKTRIIPLRDEIQDSKNIDSATQRIYSITCNQLRKYIKENNKVLVYDWTPFCRSSSCINPTLIKRFCDENNMKFILIANCYTGVFEFNSNIIQVFSINNEAYRTDVRSRYSRLFYEELTGMKYKSLHSLIYFDNGSFVGSYDNISELYLPST
;
A
#
# COMPACT_ATOMS: atom_id res chain seq x y z
N MET A 1 3.39 -55.88 -8.19
CA MET A 1 2.75 -54.90 -9.10
C MET A 1 1.98 -53.79 -8.38
N LYS A 2 1.20 -54.07 -7.31
CA LYS A 2 0.42 -53.05 -6.58
C LYS A 2 1.26 -51.91 -5.96
N ILE A 3 2.42 -52.23 -5.38
CA ILE A 3 3.34 -51.23 -4.78
C ILE A 3 3.93 -50.30 -5.85
N ILE A 4 4.27 -50.81 -7.03
CA ILE A 4 4.79 -50.01 -8.15
C ILE A 4 3.71 -49.04 -8.65
N HIS A 5 2.44 -49.47 -8.72
CA HIS A 5 1.33 -48.58 -9.10
C HIS A 5 1.09 -47.49 -8.06
N ILE A 6 1.19 -47.81 -6.76
CA ILE A 6 1.07 -46.83 -5.67
C ILE A 6 2.20 -45.79 -5.75
N LEU A 7 3.44 -46.22 -6.03
CA LEU A 7 4.60 -45.31 -6.17
C LEU A 7 4.48 -44.41 -7.42
N ILE A 8 3.94 -44.93 -8.52
CA ILE A 8 3.68 -44.14 -9.73
C ILE A 8 2.59 -43.10 -9.48
N VAL A 9 1.52 -43.44 -8.76
CA VAL A 9 0.44 -42.49 -8.41
C VAL A 9 0.92 -41.40 -7.47
N ILE A 10 1.77 -41.72 -6.47
CA ILE A 10 2.37 -40.73 -5.57
C ILE A 10 3.34 -39.81 -6.32
N SER A 11 4.17 -40.35 -7.21
CA SER A 11 5.09 -39.57 -8.06
C SER A 11 4.32 -38.62 -9.01
N LEU A 12 3.22 -39.09 -9.60
CA LEU A 12 2.37 -38.28 -10.48
C LEU A 12 1.63 -37.15 -9.73
N SER A 13 1.36 -37.33 -8.44
CA SER A 13 0.72 -36.31 -7.59
C SER A 13 1.65 -35.17 -7.16
N LEU A 14 2.97 -35.36 -7.25
CA LEU A 14 3.99 -34.32 -6.96
C LEU A 14 4.26 -33.39 -8.15
N LEU A 15 3.72 -33.70 -9.34
CA LEU A 15 3.85 -32.85 -10.54
C LEU A 15 2.79 -31.75 -10.61
N PHE A 16 1.83 -31.73 -9.68
CA PHE A 16 1.00 -30.57 -9.45
C PHE A 16 1.73 -29.65 -8.48
N ASP A 17 2.82 -29.02 -8.95
CA ASP A 17 3.32 -27.79 -8.36
C ASP A 17 2.19 -26.77 -8.48
N SER A 18 1.36 -26.75 -7.45
CA SER A 18 0.23 -25.86 -7.34
C SER A 18 0.81 -24.45 -7.38
N CYS A 19 0.64 -23.80 -8.53
CA CYS A 19 0.82 -22.36 -8.69
C CYS A 19 -0.30 -21.67 -7.89
N ILE A 20 -0.29 -21.83 -6.56
CA ILE A 20 -1.19 -21.14 -5.65
C ILE A 20 -0.79 -19.68 -5.78
N ARG A 21 -1.57 -18.92 -6.56
CA ARG A 21 -1.53 -17.46 -6.53
C ARG A 21 -1.83 -17.06 -5.09
N THR A 22 -0.78 -16.77 -4.33
CA THR A 22 -0.83 -16.22 -2.97
C THR A 22 -1.20 -14.73 -3.01
N SER A 23 -2.15 -14.36 -3.87
CA SER A 23 -2.60 -13.00 -4.08
C SER A 23 -3.04 -12.41 -2.74
N GLY A 24 -2.39 -11.32 -2.32
CA GLY A 24 -2.67 -10.65 -1.06
C GLY A 24 -1.87 -11.14 0.16
N PHE A 25 -1.15 -12.27 0.08
CA PHE A 25 -0.25 -12.67 1.17
C PHE A 25 1.12 -12.01 1.07
N THR A 26 1.61 -11.81 -0.16
CA THR A 26 2.87 -11.12 -0.45
C THR A 26 2.64 -9.73 -1.05
N SER A 27 3.72 -9.01 -1.37
CA SER A 27 3.62 -7.73 -2.10
C SER A 27 2.99 -7.89 -3.48
N GLY A 28 2.96 -9.08 -4.07
CA GLY A 28 2.50 -9.28 -5.44
C GLY A 28 3.49 -8.83 -6.52
N PHE A 29 4.69 -8.35 -6.15
CA PHE A 29 5.71 -7.89 -7.11
C PHE A 29 6.10 -8.95 -8.14
N LYS A 30 6.23 -10.21 -7.71
CA LYS A 30 6.59 -11.33 -8.59
C LYS A 30 5.54 -11.64 -9.66
N SER A 31 4.30 -11.20 -9.46
CA SER A 31 3.19 -11.42 -10.39
C SER A 31 3.05 -10.29 -11.42
N LEU A 32 3.81 -9.20 -11.29
CA LEU A 32 3.86 -8.14 -12.28
C LEU A 32 4.57 -8.62 -13.55
N SER A 33 4.15 -8.07 -14.69
CA SER A 33 4.91 -8.16 -15.94
C SER A 33 6.27 -7.45 -15.80
N GLU A 34 7.23 -7.78 -16.68
CA GLU A 34 8.54 -7.12 -16.66
C GLU A 34 8.43 -5.61 -16.88
N GLU A 35 7.50 -5.17 -17.74
CA GLU A 35 7.22 -3.75 -17.97
C GLU A 35 6.71 -3.07 -16.69
N GLU A 36 5.74 -3.68 -16.00
CA GLU A 36 5.21 -3.17 -14.73
C GLU A 36 6.27 -3.09 -13.63
N LYS A 37 7.18 -4.07 -13.57
CA LYS A 37 8.30 -4.04 -12.60
C LYS A 37 9.19 -2.82 -12.81
N THR A 38 9.45 -2.41 -14.07
CA THR A 38 10.25 -1.21 -14.35
C THR A 38 9.61 0.09 -13.87
N ARG A 39 8.29 0.08 -13.63
CA ARG A 39 7.54 1.22 -13.09
C ARG A 39 7.57 1.29 -11.56
N ILE A 40 8.12 0.30 -10.87
CA ILE A 40 8.31 0.33 -9.42
C ILE A 40 9.70 0.90 -9.13
N ILE A 41 9.75 2.07 -8.51
CA ILE A 41 11.00 2.83 -8.36
C ILE A 41 11.23 3.13 -6.88
N PRO A 42 12.37 2.73 -6.29
CA PRO A 42 12.78 3.21 -4.98
C PRO A 42 12.90 4.73 -4.98
N LEU A 43 12.10 5.41 -4.15
CA LEU A 43 12.23 6.84 -3.99
C LEU A 43 13.56 7.12 -3.30
N ARG A 44 14.46 7.83 -3.97
CA ARG A 44 15.78 8.19 -3.42
C ARG A 44 15.71 9.46 -2.58
N ASP A 45 14.90 10.40 -3.03
CA ASP A 45 14.74 11.70 -2.40
C ASP A 45 13.51 11.73 -1.48
N GLU A 46 13.11 12.93 -1.10
CA GLU A 46 11.97 13.17 -0.23
C GLU A 46 10.66 13.12 -1.00
N ILE A 47 9.58 12.80 -0.29
CA ILE A 47 8.24 12.89 -0.86
C ILE A 47 7.96 14.37 -1.10
N GLN A 48 7.63 14.73 -2.33
CA GLN A 48 7.23 16.08 -2.70
C GLN A 48 5.76 16.08 -3.09
N ASP A 49 5.12 17.24 -2.92
CA ASP A 49 3.79 17.46 -3.47
C ASP A 49 3.81 17.28 -4.99
N SER A 50 2.69 16.75 -5.49
CA SER A 50 2.42 16.14 -6.79
C SER A 50 2.79 16.89 -8.08
N LYS A 51 3.63 17.93 -8.06
CA LYS A 51 4.15 18.56 -9.28
C LYS A 51 5.12 17.67 -10.08
N ASN A 52 5.53 16.53 -9.55
CA ASN A 52 6.45 15.59 -10.22
C ASN A 52 5.80 14.25 -10.65
N ILE A 53 4.47 14.16 -10.73
CA ILE A 53 3.83 12.93 -11.19
C ILE A 53 3.92 12.88 -12.71
N ASP A 54 4.86 12.07 -13.20
CA ASP A 54 4.88 11.59 -14.57
C ASP A 54 3.69 10.65 -14.79
N SER A 55 2.50 11.23 -14.93
CA SER A 55 1.24 10.52 -15.17
C SER A 55 1.25 9.75 -16.50
N ALA A 56 2.18 10.07 -17.41
CA ALA A 56 2.35 9.31 -18.65
C ALA A 56 2.93 7.91 -18.41
N THR A 57 3.67 7.69 -17.32
CA THR A 57 4.35 6.41 -17.06
C THR A 57 3.80 5.63 -15.85
N GLN A 58 2.82 6.16 -15.11
CA GLN A 58 2.20 5.52 -13.93
C GLN A 58 3.21 4.89 -12.97
N ARG A 59 4.33 5.58 -12.71
CA ARG A 59 5.36 5.10 -11.78
C ARG A 59 4.82 5.01 -10.36
N ILE A 60 5.22 3.96 -9.66
CA ILE A 60 4.93 3.74 -8.24
C ILE A 60 6.24 3.87 -7.49
N TYR A 61 6.29 4.84 -6.58
CA TYR A 61 7.49 5.10 -5.80
C TYR A 61 7.43 4.35 -4.47
N SER A 62 8.38 3.45 -4.22
CA SER A 62 8.46 2.76 -2.95
C SER A 62 9.18 3.62 -1.92
N ILE A 63 8.55 3.86 -0.78
CA ILE A 63 9.00 4.78 0.27
C ILE A 63 9.30 4.04 1.58
N THR A 64 10.19 4.63 2.36
CA THR A 64 10.51 4.21 3.73
C THR A 64 9.66 4.98 4.75
N CYS A 65 9.56 4.45 5.97
CA CYS A 65 8.84 5.13 7.05
C CYS A 65 9.47 6.49 7.41
N ASN A 66 10.78 6.63 7.27
CA ASN A 66 11.47 7.90 7.52
C ASN A 66 11.12 8.98 6.50
N GLN A 67 11.04 8.64 5.21
CA GLN A 67 10.61 9.58 4.17
C GLN A 67 9.19 10.07 4.43
N LEU A 68 8.27 9.16 4.80
CA LEU A 68 6.90 9.54 5.14
C LEU A 68 6.82 10.40 6.41
N ARG A 69 7.57 10.05 7.46
CA ARG A 69 7.64 10.88 8.68
C ARG A 69 8.13 12.29 8.40
N LYS A 70 9.14 12.45 7.53
CA LYS A 70 9.63 13.78 7.16
C LYS A 70 8.52 14.59 6.49
N TYR A 71 7.87 14.01 5.48
CA TYR A 71 6.73 14.64 4.80
C TYR A 71 5.60 15.04 5.77
N ILE A 72 5.25 14.16 6.71
CA ILE A 72 4.22 14.42 7.73
C ILE A 72 4.59 15.58 8.65
N LYS A 73 5.87 15.78 8.97
CA LYS A 73 6.32 16.91 9.81
C LYS A 73 6.33 18.25 9.08
N GLU A 74 6.50 18.22 7.76
CA GLU A 74 6.55 19.42 6.91
C GLU A 74 5.16 19.92 6.51
N ASN A 75 4.11 19.16 6.80
CA ASN A 75 2.74 19.46 6.41
C ASN A 75 1.80 19.38 7.60
N ASN A 76 1.00 20.44 7.81
CA ASN A 76 0.14 20.56 8.99
C ASN A 76 -0.87 19.41 9.11
N LYS A 77 -1.64 19.12 8.06
CA LYS A 77 -2.65 18.04 8.07
C LYS A 77 -2.33 17.05 6.97
N VAL A 78 -2.10 15.78 7.33
CA VAL A 78 -1.81 14.71 6.37
C VAL A 78 -2.72 13.52 6.63
N LEU A 79 -3.40 13.05 5.57
CA LEU A 79 -4.11 11.79 5.57
C LEU A 79 -3.35 10.77 4.73
N VAL A 80 -2.92 9.70 5.39
CA VAL A 80 -2.30 8.54 4.74
C VAL A 80 -3.38 7.47 4.55
N TYR A 81 -3.52 6.94 3.34
CA TYR A 81 -4.43 5.83 3.06
C TYR A 81 -3.64 4.54 2.79
N ASP A 82 -3.76 3.56 3.70
CA ASP A 82 -3.31 2.17 3.52
C ASP A 82 -4.28 1.43 2.57
N TRP A 83 -4.01 1.56 1.28
CA TRP A 83 -4.91 1.14 0.21
C TRP A 83 -4.57 -0.26 -0.32
N THR A 84 -5.60 -1.08 -0.49
CA THR A 84 -5.50 -2.40 -1.11
C THR A 84 -6.08 -2.35 -2.52
N PRO A 85 -5.27 -2.41 -3.60
CA PRO A 85 -5.75 -2.06 -4.94
C PRO A 85 -6.88 -2.94 -5.50
N PHE A 86 -6.81 -4.24 -5.23
CA PHE A 86 -7.80 -5.20 -5.69
C PHE A 86 -9.03 -5.30 -4.78
N CYS A 87 -9.14 -4.45 -3.76
CA CYS A 87 -10.29 -4.51 -2.86
C CYS A 87 -11.57 -4.07 -3.58
N ARG A 88 -12.60 -4.93 -3.51
CA ARG A 88 -13.92 -4.68 -4.10
C ARG A 88 -15.05 -4.67 -3.06
N SER A 89 -14.73 -4.75 -1.76
CA SER A 89 -15.75 -4.66 -0.71
C SER A 89 -16.30 -3.24 -0.63
N SER A 90 -17.53 -3.11 -0.11
CA SER A 90 -18.16 -1.80 0.14
C SER A 90 -17.39 -0.94 1.15
N SER A 91 -16.54 -1.56 1.99
CA SER A 91 -15.69 -0.87 2.95
C SER A 91 -14.45 -0.21 2.32
N CYS A 92 -14.12 -0.53 1.07
CA CYS A 92 -12.98 0.05 0.39
C CYS A 92 -13.38 1.33 -0.33
N ILE A 93 -12.86 2.46 0.15
CA ILE A 93 -13.20 3.78 -0.36
C ILE A 93 -12.35 4.08 -1.58
N ASN A 94 -12.98 4.64 -2.62
CA ASN A 94 -12.27 5.07 -3.82
C ASN A 94 -11.23 6.16 -3.45
N PRO A 95 -9.93 5.99 -3.78
CA PRO A 95 -8.90 6.97 -3.47
C PRO A 95 -9.19 8.38 -3.99
N THR A 96 -9.88 8.51 -5.12
CA THR A 96 -10.28 9.80 -5.70
C THR A 96 -11.24 10.57 -4.80
N LEU A 97 -12.15 9.87 -4.09
CA LEU A 97 -13.06 10.51 -3.16
C LEU A 97 -12.32 11.05 -1.94
N ILE A 98 -11.35 10.29 -1.43
CA ILE A 98 -10.53 10.71 -0.28
C ILE A 98 -9.64 11.89 -0.67
N LYS A 99 -9.02 11.85 -1.86
CA LYS A 99 -8.23 12.99 -2.38
C LYS A 99 -9.08 14.27 -2.44
N ARG A 100 -10.29 14.19 -2.99
CA ARG A 100 -11.19 15.34 -3.06
C ARG A 100 -11.53 15.87 -1.67
N PHE A 101 -11.86 14.98 -0.73
CA PHE A 101 -12.11 15.37 0.66
C PHE A 101 -10.90 16.08 1.28
N CYS A 102 -9.68 15.56 1.07
CA CYS A 102 -8.47 16.20 1.56
C CYS A 102 -8.27 17.60 0.95
N ASP A 103 -8.48 17.75 -0.36
CA ASP A 103 -8.38 19.05 -1.04
C ASP A 103 -9.37 20.07 -0.49
N GLU A 104 -10.63 19.67 -0.30
CA GLU A 104 -11.69 20.50 0.27
C GLU A 104 -11.41 20.94 1.72
N ASN A 105 -10.60 20.17 2.46
CA ASN A 105 -10.28 20.41 3.87
C ASN A 105 -8.84 20.90 4.12
N ASN A 106 -8.12 21.33 3.06
CA ASN A 106 -6.72 21.78 3.13
C ASN A 106 -5.78 20.75 3.78
N MET A 107 -5.96 19.47 3.45
CA MET A 107 -5.14 18.36 3.91
C MET A 107 -4.30 17.81 2.78
N LYS A 108 -3.08 17.37 3.09
CA LYS A 108 -2.28 16.57 2.16
C LYS A 108 -2.78 15.14 2.15
N PHE A 109 -2.72 14.51 0.97
CA PHE A 109 -3.14 13.13 0.77
C PHE A 109 -1.97 12.28 0.29
N ILE A 110 -1.73 11.17 0.98
CA ILE A 110 -0.74 10.17 0.61
C ILE A 110 -1.45 8.83 0.42
N LEU A 111 -1.43 8.34 -0.82
CA LEU A 111 -1.96 7.03 -1.17
C LEU A 111 -0.84 6.00 -1.16
N ILE A 112 -0.94 4.99 -0.30
CA ILE A 112 0.03 3.88 -0.22
C ILE A 112 -0.66 2.59 -0.65
N ALA A 113 -0.26 2.05 -1.79
CA ALA A 113 -0.59 0.68 -2.15
C ALA A 113 0.19 -0.28 -1.24
N ASN A 114 -0.52 -1.05 -0.42
CA ASN A 114 0.09 -2.05 0.45
C ASN A 114 0.48 -3.35 -0.27
N CYS A 115 0.17 -3.47 -1.55
CA CYS A 115 0.67 -4.50 -2.46
C CYS A 115 0.50 -4.02 -3.91
N TYR A 116 1.22 -4.65 -4.83
CA TYR A 116 1.21 -4.34 -6.26
C TYR A 116 0.11 -5.07 -7.04
N THR A 117 -0.52 -6.11 -6.49
CA THR A 117 -1.59 -6.82 -7.20
C THR A 117 -2.73 -5.85 -7.53
N GLY A 118 -3.06 -5.71 -8.82
CA GLY A 118 -4.13 -4.82 -9.30
C GLY A 118 -3.82 -3.31 -9.20
N VAL A 119 -2.58 -2.92 -8.85
CA VAL A 119 -2.24 -1.51 -8.66
C VAL A 119 -2.32 -0.69 -9.95
N PHE A 120 -1.94 -1.28 -11.09
CA PHE A 120 -1.98 -0.64 -12.41
C PHE A 120 -3.38 -0.60 -13.03
N GLU A 121 -4.38 -1.26 -12.42
CA GLU A 121 -5.79 -1.09 -12.82
C GLU A 121 -6.36 0.25 -12.35
N PHE A 122 -5.72 0.89 -11.35
CA PHE A 122 -6.13 2.19 -10.87
C PHE A 122 -5.57 3.30 -11.76
N ASN A 123 -6.46 4.13 -12.31
CA ASN A 123 -6.08 5.28 -13.10
C ASN A 123 -5.48 6.37 -12.20
N SER A 124 -4.15 6.40 -12.15
CA SER A 124 -3.34 7.25 -11.28
C SER A 124 -3.14 8.68 -11.80
N ASN A 125 -3.82 9.11 -12.87
CA ASN A 125 -3.55 10.40 -13.54
C ASN A 125 -3.74 11.64 -12.65
N ILE A 126 -4.36 11.46 -11.48
CA ILE A 126 -4.65 12.53 -10.52
C ILE A 126 -4.02 12.32 -9.13
N ILE A 127 -3.50 11.12 -8.86
CA ILE A 127 -2.98 10.74 -7.53
C ILE A 127 -1.70 9.93 -7.71
N GLN A 128 -0.61 10.39 -7.07
CA GLN A 128 0.61 9.60 -6.96
C GLN A 128 0.35 8.40 -6.08
N VAL A 129 0.59 7.20 -6.60
CA VAL A 129 0.58 5.98 -5.80
C VAL A 129 1.99 5.74 -5.27
N PHE A 130 2.11 5.60 -3.95
CA PHE A 130 3.33 5.14 -3.31
C PHE A 130 3.17 3.67 -2.92
N SER A 131 4.27 2.99 -2.64
CA SER A 131 4.27 1.66 -2.01
C SER A 131 5.21 1.63 -0.81
N ILE A 132 5.05 0.64 0.07
CA ILE A 132 6.02 0.42 1.14
C ILE A 132 7.27 -0.22 0.52
N ASN A 133 8.44 0.36 0.77
CA ASN A 133 9.71 -0.30 0.48
C ASN A 133 9.90 -1.47 1.46
N ASN A 134 9.46 -2.66 1.04
CA ASN A 134 9.49 -3.87 1.85
C ASN A 134 10.90 -4.48 1.99
N GLU A 135 11.87 -4.07 1.16
CA GLU A 135 13.28 -4.45 1.33
C GLU A 135 13.86 -3.92 2.64
N ALA A 136 13.46 -2.71 3.06
CA ALA A 136 13.85 -2.13 4.35
C ALA A 136 13.45 -3.03 5.55
N TYR A 137 12.41 -3.85 5.38
CA TYR A 137 11.90 -4.78 6.40
C TYR A 137 12.32 -6.24 6.17
N ARG A 138 13.11 -6.51 5.12
CA ARG A 138 13.63 -7.84 4.75
C ARG A 138 12.52 -8.89 4.65
N THR A 139 11.38 -8.54 4.08
CA THR A 139 10.25 -9.46 3.93
C THR A 139 9.36 -9.10 2.75
N ASP A 140 8.86 -10.11 2.05
CA ASP A 140 7.83 -9.95 1.02
C ASP A 140 6.42 -10.22 1.56
N VAL A 141 6.28 -10.61 2.83
CA VAL A 141 4.98 -10.91 3.45
C VAL A 141 4.27 -9.61 3.78
N ARG A 142 3.12 -9.38 3.14
CA ARG A 142 2.34 -8.13 3.22
C ARG A 142 2.02 -7.72 4.65
N SER A 143 1.41 -8.63 5.39
CA SER A 143 1.02 -8.36 6.78
C SER A 143 2.22 -8.02 7.67
N ARG A 144 3.43 -8.47 7.33
CA ARG A 144 4.63 -8.23 8.12
C ARG A 144 5.23 -6.85 7.82
N TYR A 145 5.46 -6.49 6.56
CA TYR A 145 6.02 -5.17 6.26
C TYR A 145 5.02 -4.05 6.52
N SER A 146 3.71 -4.26 6.27
CA SER A 146 2.69 -3.26 6.62
C SER A 146 2.64 -3.02 8.12
N ARG A 147 2.65 -4.10 8.92
CA ARG A 147 2.71 -3.98 10.38
C ARG A 147 3.94 -3.20 10.83
N LEU A 148 5.13 -3.59 10.38
CA LEU A 148 6.37 -2.92 10.80
C LEU A 148 6.37 -1.44 10.40
N PHE A 149 5.95 -1.12 9.18
CA PHE A 149 5.88 0.25 8.68
C PHE A 149 4.92 1.13 9.48
N TYR A 150 3.68 0.69 9.70
CA TYR A 150 2.67 1.52 10.37
C TYR A 150 2.84 1.55 11.90
N GLU A 151 3.33 0.48 12.53
CA GLU A 151 3.70 0.50 13.96
C GLU A 151 4.86 1.49 14.20
N GLU A 152 5.84 1.50 13.30
CA GLU A 152 6.93 2.47 13.34
C GLU A 152 6.41 3.90 13.11
N LEU A 153 5.52 4.11 12.14
CA LEU A 153 4.97 5.41 11.77
C LEU A 153 4.13 6.05 12.88
N THR A 154 3.29 5.26 13.54
CA THR A 154 2.24 5.75 14.45
C THR A 154 2.55 5.51 15.93
N GLY A 155 3.42 4.55 16.26
CA GLY A 155 3.61 4.05 17.63
C GLY A 155 2.47 3.15 18.13
N MET A 156 1.43 2.92 17.33
CA MET A 156 0.27 2.09 17.66
C MET A 156 0.42 0.68 17.11
N LYS A 157 -0.23 -0.31 17.74
CA LYS A 157 -0.28 -1.68 17.21
C LYS A 157 -1.04 -1.70 15.88
N TYR A 158 -0.52 -2.36 14.86
CA TYR A 158 -1.15 -2.35 13.53
C TYR A 158 -2.59 -2.88 13.54
N LYS A 159 -2.89 -3.86 14.40
CA LYS A 159 -4.23 -4.44 14.54
C LYS A 159 -5.29 -3.47 15.07
N SER A 160 -4.90 -2.35 15.69
CA SER A 160 -5.83 -1.31 16.14
C SER A 160 -5.92 -0.14 15.16
N LEU A 161 -5.22 -0.20 14.03
CA LEU A 161 -5.27 0.84 13.01
C LEU A 161 -6.32 0.49 11.96
N HIS A 162 -6.99 1.52 11.50
CA HIS A 162 -7.85 1.50 10.32
C HIS A 162 -7.09 2.07 9.11
N SER A 163 -7.67 1.93 7.92
CA SER A 163 -6.97 2.23 6.67
C SER A 163 -6.68 3.72 6.42
N LEU A 164 -7.51 4.63 6.96
CA LEU A 164 -7.27 6.08 6.87
C LEU A 164 -6.54 6.55 8.12
N ILE A 165 -5.30 6.99 8.00
CA ILE A 165 -4.43 7.32 9.13
C ILE A 165 -4.14 8.82 9.11
N TYR A 166 -4.66 9.52 10.11
CA TYR A 166 -4.61 10.98 10.19
C TYR A 166 -3.50 11.49 11.09
N PHE A 167 -2.76 12.46 10.58
CA PHE A 167 -1.73 13.21 11.29
C PHE A 167 -2.04 14.70 11.29
N ASP A 168 -1.80 15.33 12.44
CA ASP A 168 -1.87 16.78 12.62
C ASP A 168 -0.57 17.27 13.26
N ASN A 169 0.04 18.29 12.66
CA ASN A 169 1.30 18.90 13.03
C ASN A 169 2.40 17.86 13.36
N GLY A 170 2.59 16.90 12.47
CA GLY A 170 3.60 15.86 12.63
C GLY A 170 3.25 14.69 13.57
N SER A 171 2.10 14.74 14.26
CA SER A 171 1.71 13.76 15.28
C SER A 171 0.54 12.90 14.82
N PHE A 172 0.57 11.61 15.18
CA PHE A 172 -0.56 10.71 14.93
C PHE A 172 -1.76 11.11 15.79
N VAL A 173 -2.92 11.33 15.16
CA VAL A 173 -4.16 11.73 15.84
C VAL A 173 -5.11 10.55 15.98
N GLY A 174 -5.27 9.77 14.91
CA GLY A 174 -6.21 8.66 14.88
C GLY A 174 -6.24 7.96 13.52
N SER A 175 -6.98 6.86 13.46
CA SER A 175 -7.24 6.15 12.21
C SER A 175 -8.71 5.77 12.09
N TYR A 176 -9.24 5.77 10.88
CA TYR A 176 -10.67 5.65 10.60
C TYR A 176 -10.96 4.70 9.44
N ASP A 177 -12.17 4.13 9.43
CA ASP A 177 -12.65 3.32 8.30
C ASP A 177 -13.29 4.20 7.22
N ASN A 178 -13.82 5.38 7.61
CA ASN A 178 -14.50 6.29 6.70
C ASN A 178 -14.08 7.76 6.88
N ILE A 179 -14.11 8.52 5.77
CA ILE A 179 -13.93 9.98 5.79
C ILE A 179 -14.98 10.71 6.65
N SER A 180 -16.18 10.15 6.80
CA SER A 180 -17.22 10.71 7.68
C SER A 180 -16.88 10.63 9.16
N GLU A 181 -15.95 9.76 9.54
CA GLU A 181 -15.50 9.58 10.92
C GLU A 181 -14.31 10.48 11.28
N LEU A 182 -13.68 11.12 10.28
CA LEU A 182 -12.60 12.08 10.53
C LEU A 182 -13.18 13.29 11.26
N TYR A 183 -12.96 13.35 12.57
CA TYR A 183 -13.25 14.54 13.36
C TYR A 183 -12.15 15.56 13.10
N LEU A 184 -12.40 16.48 12.17
CA LEU A 184 -11.54 17.64 11.96
C LEU A 184 -11.95 18.70 13.00
N PRO A 185 -11.07 19.07 13.96
CA PRO A 185 -11.38 20.18 14.83
C PRO A 185 -11.64 21.42 13.98
N SER A 186 -12.79 22.07 14.20
CA SER A 186 -13.11 23.36 13.58
C SER A 186 -12.06 24.38 14.01
N THR A 187 -11.28 24.85 13.02
CA THR A 187 -10.34 25.98 13.15
C THR A 187 -11.04 27.26 13.55
#